data_AF-A0A089WSE2-F1
#
_entry.id   AF-A0A089WSE2-F1
#
_cell.length_a   1.000
_cell.length_b   1.000
_cell.length_c   1.000
_cell.angle_alpha   90.00
_cell.angle_beta   90.00
_cell.angle_gamma   90.00
#
_symmetry.space_group_name_H-M   'P 1'
#
loop_
_entity.id
_entity.type
_entity.pdbx_description
1 polymer ?
#
loop_
_entity_poly.entity_id
_entity_poly.type
_entity_poly.pdbx_seq_one_letter_code
_entity_poly.pdbx_strand_id
1 'polypeptide(L)'
;MSIVQVMRLPLAHDLSGFVQMLQRLGVPHRVSEEGDVQVLWAPQGLADELRELYRRYPQGDPNLQLQGVEQDAPASRQPSAPSLLDQARACKVTFAVIVLSVVVAAITSLGDNLATVGWFTFLEVRVQGDYLHFTSLAQGLADGQWWRLWSPMLLHFGVLHLAMNSLWYWELGRRIELRQGPWMLLGLTLLFALVSNLAQHFTSGPSLFGGLSGVLYGLLGHVWLYQRLAPNAQFALPRGVLVMMLVWLLVCLSGVVGQLGLGQIANAAHVGGLLIGCLTGLLGGALARRKLSA
;
A
#
# COMPACT_ATOMS: atom_id res chain seq x y z
N MET A 1 20.57 4.80 14.28
CA MET A 1 21.09 5.49 15.47
C MET A 1 20.54 4.77 16.69
N SER A 2 21.41 4.25 17.57
CA SER A 2 20.97 3.57 18.80
C SER A 2 20.38 4.60 19.76
N ILE A 3 19.15 4.37 20.23
CA ILE A 3 18.49 5.21 21.24
C ILE A 3 18.69 4.53 22.58
N VAL A 4 19.14 5.29 23.58
CA VAL A 4 19.40 4.79 24.94
C VAL A 4 18.59 5.58 25.95
N GLN A 5 18.33 4.93 27.09
CA GLN A 5 17.75 5.57 28.25
C GLN A 5 18.79 6.52 28.88
N VAL A 6 18.45 7.81 28.92
CA VAL A 6 19.27 8.84 29.55
C VAL A 6 19.03 8.85 31.05
N MET A 7 17.76 8.88 31.47
CA MET A 7 17.35 9.01 32.86
C MET A 7 15.90 8.55 33.08
N ARG A 8 15.58 8.18 34.31
CA ARG A 8 14.26 7.70 34.77
C ARG A 8 13.92 8.40 36.08
N LEU A 9 12.76 9.05 36.14
CA LEU A 9 12.32 9.85 37.28
C LEU A 9 10.86 9.54 37.63
N PRO A 10 10.42 9.75 38.88
CA PRO A 10 9.00 9.64 39.23
C PRO A 10 8.15 10.63 38.42
N LEU A 11 6.90 10.25 38.11
CA LEU A 11 5.92 11.13 37.45
C LEU A 11 5.59 12.39 38.27
N ALA A 12 5.74 12.32 39.59
CA ALA A 12 5.58 13.48 40.48
C ALA A 12 6.67 14.55 40.32
N HIS A 13 7.76 14.25 39.60
CA HIS A 13 8.83 15.20 39.36
C HIS A 13 8.54 16.00 38.08
N ASP A 14 8.43 17.32 38.16
CA ASP A 14 8.14 18.12 36.96
C ASP A 14 9.37 18.23 36.05
N LEU A 15 9.32 17.55 34.89
CA LEU A 15 10.35 17.64 33.85
C LEU A 15 10.04 18.67 32.76
N SER A 16 8.90 19.36 32.84
CA SER A 16 8.40 20.21 31.74
C SER A 16 9.39 21.30 31.36
N GLY A 17 9.97 21.98 32.35
CA GLY A 17 10.93 23.07 32.10
C GLY A 17 12.23 22.57 31.46
N PHE A 18 12.72 21.39 31.85
CA PHE A 18 13.89 20.76 31.22
C PHE A 18 13.60 20.31 29.79
N VAL A 19 12.45 19.67 29.56
CA VAL A 19 12.00 19.26 28.21
C VAL A 19 11.85 20.47 27.28
N GLN A 20 11.26 21.57 27.76
CA GLN A 20 11.16 22.82 27.00
C GLN A 20 12.55 23.39 26.65
N MET A 21 13.51 23.33 27.59
CA MET A 21 14.88 23.73 27.32
C MET A 21 15.52 22.87 26.23
N LEU A 22 15.39 21.53 26.30
CA LEU A 22 15.90 20.63 25.26
C LEU A 22 15.30 20.88 23.89
N GLN A 23 13.99 21.19 23.83
CA GLN A 23 13.30 21.57 22.61
C GLN A 23 13.86 22.87 22.02
N ARG A 24 14.09 23.89 22.85
CA ARG A 24 14.73 25.16 22.42
C ARG A 24 16.14 24.95 21.90
N LEU A 25 16.90 24.04 22.52
CA LEU A 25 18.25 23.71 22.11
C LEU A 25 18.32 22.76 20.90
N GLY A 26 17.18 22.30 20.38
CA GLY A 26 17.12 21.39 19.23
C GLY A 26 17.69 19.99 19.51
N VAL A 27 17.81 19.59 20.78
CA VAL A 27 18.40 18.32 21.16
C VAL A 27 17.39 17.19 20.88
N PRO A 28 17.72 16.17 20.05
CA PRO A 28 16.80 15.08 19.76
C PRO A 28 16.57 14.20 21.00
N HIS A 29 15.34 14.20 21.49
CA HIS A 29 14.93 13.44 22.67
C HIS A 29 13.49 12.93 22.54
N ARG A 30 13.14 11.96 23.38
CA ARG A 30 11.77 11.46 23.55
C ARG A 30 11.52 11.19 25.02
N VAL A 31 10.38 11.63 25.55
CA VAL A 31 9.92 11.25 26.90
C VAL A 31 8.82 10.21 26.75
N SER A 32 8.87 9.16 27.56
CA SER A 32 7.79 8.18 27.67
C SER A 32 7.43 7.95 29.13
N GLU A 33 6.16 7.69 29.40
CA GLU A 33 5.66 7.31 30.71
C GLU A 33 5.59 5.78 30.81
N GLU A 34 6.11 5.21 31.89
CA GLU A 34 6.16 3.77 32.14
C GLU A 34 5.68 3.47 33.57
N GLY A 35 4.36 3.38 33.77
CA GLY A 35 3.78 3.25 35.11
C GLY A 35 3.90 4.57 35.87
N ASP A 36 4.45 4.56 37.09
CA ASP A 36 4.62 5.75 37.94
C ASP A 36 5.93 6.53 37.69
N VAL A 37 6.58 6.29 36.55
CA VAL A 37 7.81 6.97 36.16
C VAL A 37 7.74 7.52 34.75
N GLN A 38 8.58 8.52 34.50
CA GLN A 38 8.88 9.06 33.17
C GLN A 38 10.33 8.78 32.82
N VAL A 39 10.56 8.45 31.55
CA VAL A 39 11.85 8.03 31.01
C VAL A 39 12.23 8.93 29.84
N LEU A 40 13.42 9.54 29.92
CA LEU A 40 13.98 10.34 28.84
C LEU A 40 14.92 9.46 27.99
N TRP A 41 14.66 9.44 26.69
CA TRP A 41 15.39 8.69 25.68
C TRP A 41 16.10 9.66 24.74
N ALA A 42 17.34 9.36 24.36
CA ALA A 42 18.10 10.14 23.39
C ALA A 42 19.10 9.25 22.64
N PRO A 43 19.69 9.74 21.53
CA PRO A 43 20.75 9.02 20.84
C PRO A 43 21.95 8.74 21.74
N GLN A 44 22.52 7.53 21.60
CA GLN A 44 23.92 7.16 21.88
C GLN A 44 24.80 8.25 22.50
N GLY A 45 25.34 9.07 21.58
CA GLY A 45 26.38 10.04 21.87
C GLY A 45 25.95 11.27 22.66
N LEU A 46 24.65 11.49 22.88
CA LEU A 46 24.13 12.64 23.64
C LEU A 46 23.73 12.28 25.07
N ALA A 47 23.76 10.99 25.44
CA ALA A 47 23.23 10.54 26.71
C ALA A 47 23.99 11.11 27.92
N ASP A 48 25.32 11.18 27.87
CA ASP A 48 26.13 11.70 28.97
C ASP A 48 26.01 13.22 29.10
N GLU A 49 26.01 13.94 27.98
CA GLU A 49 25.79 15.39 27.94
C GLU A 49 24.42 15.78 28.52
N LEU A 50 23.36 15.04 28.16
CA LEU A 50 22.02 15.28 28.69
C LEU A 50 21.92 15.01 30.19
N ARG A 51 22.61 13.99 30.72
CA ARG A 51 22.68 13.74 32.16
C ARG A 51 23.38 14.86 32.91
N GLU A 52 24.45 15.41 32.34
CA GLU A 52 25.17 16.55 32.91
C GLU A 52 24.33 17.83 32.85
N LEU A 53 23.67 18.07 31.71
CA LEU A 53 22.79 19.21 31.51
C LEU A 53 21.61 19.18 32.48
N TYR A 54 21.03 18.01 32.71
CA TYR A 54 19.99 17.83 33.73
C TYR A 54 20.49 18.11 35.14
N ARG A 55 21.69 17.61 35.50
CA ARG A 55 22.30 17.89 36.80
C ARG A 55 22.50 19.40 37.04
N ARG A 56 22.79 20.14 35.99
CA ARG A 56 23.02 21.60 36.06
C ARG A 56 21.75 22.43 36.03
N TYR A 57 20.74 21.98 35.28
CA TYR A 57 19.49 22.70 35.05
C TYR A 57 18.26 21.79 35.21
N PRO A 58 17.98 21.25 36.41
CA PRO A 58 16.93 20.26 36.60
C PRO A 58 15.52 20.82 36.30
N GLN A 59 15.30 22.11 36.55
CA GLN A 59 14.04 22.80 36.22
C GLN A 59 14.03 23.40 34.81
N GLY A 60 15.13 23.24 34.05
CA GLY A 60 15.40 24.00 32.83
C GLY A 60 15.78 25.46 33.11
N ASP A 61 16.66 26.01 32.28
CA ASP A 61 17.03 27.43 32.33
C ASP A 61 16.42 28.15 31.11
N PRO A 62 15.52 29.13 31.32
CA PRO A 62 14.90 29.91 30.24
C PRO A 62 15.91 30.76 29.45
N ASN A 63 17.06 31.08 30.04
CA ASN A 63 18.05 31.99 29.48
C ASN A 63 19.27 31.26 28.89
N LEU A 64 19.31 29.93 28.97
CA LEU A 64 20.42 29.14 28.43
C LEU A 64 20.40 29.17 26.89
N GLN A 65 21.28 29.98 26.33
CA GLN A 65 21.63 29.97 24.91
C GLN A 65 23.00 29.28 24.76
N LEU A 66 23.13 28.35 23.81
CA LEU A 66 24.43 27.76 23.49
C LEU A 66 25.32 28.86 22.90
N GLN A 67 26.19 29.44 23.73
CA GLN A 67 27.27 30.29 23.26
C GLN A 67 28.29 29.42 22.51
N GLY A 68 28.36 29.55 21.18
CA GLY A 68 29.52 29.09 20.41
C GLY A 68 29.40 27.77 19.66
N VAL A 69 28.23 27.43 19.09
CA VAL A 69 28.20 26.54 17.92
C VAL A 69 27.80 27.40 16.72
N GLU A 70 28.73 27.54 15.79
CA GLU A 70 28.63 28.33 14.57
C GLU A 70 27.27 28.15 13.88
N GLN A 71 26.63 29.28 13.56
CA GLN A 71 25.41 29.39 12.77
C GLN A 71 25.61 29.02 11.27
N ASP A 72 26.55 28.14 10.96
CA ASP A 72 26.85 27.66 9.60
C ASP A 72 26.47 26.18 9.38
N ALA A 73 25.91 25.49 10.38
CA ALA A 73 25.19 24.26 10.11
C ALA A 73 23.83 24.64 9.48
N PRO A 74 23.57 24.33 8.19
CA PRO A 74 22.27 24.60 7.60
C PRO A 74 21.24 23.92 8.50
N ALA A 75 20.33 24.71 9.06
CA ALA A 75 19.22 24.24 9.87
C ALA A 75 18.75 22.93 9.24
N SER A 76 18.91 21.83 9.97
CA SER A 76 18.54 20.50 9.51
C SER A 76 17.03 20.53 9.30
N ARG A 77 16.61 20.99 8.12
CA ARG A 77 15.25 20.93 7.63
C ARG A 77 14.88 19.47 7.79
N GLN A 78 14.05 19.17 8.79
CA GLN A 78 13.36 17.89 8.82
C GLN A 78 12.78 17.74 7.41
N PRO A 79 13.15 16.70 6.66
CA PRO A 79 12.70 16.56 5.29
C PRO A 79 11.17 16.61 5.34
N SER A 80 10.60 17.65 4.74
CA SER A 80 9.15 17.79 4.61
C SER A 80 8.63 16.50 3.99
N ALA A 81 7.58 15.92 4.58
CA ALA A 81 6.96 14.74 4.01
C ALA A 81 6.69 14.98 2.51
N PRO A 82 7.08 14.04 1.63
CA PRO A 82 6.99 14.26 0.19
C PRO A 82 5.54 14.56 -0.20
N SER A 83 5.34 15.59 -1.01
CA SER A 83 3.99 15.96 -1.45
C SER A 83 3.35 14.82 -2.25
N LEU A 84 2.02 14.80 -2.37
CA LEU A 84 1.34 13.82 -3.22
C LEU A 84 1.83 13.88 -4.67
N LEU A 85 2.20 15.07 -5.15
CA LEU A 85 2.77 15.26 -6.49
C LEU A 85 4.16 14.63 -6.60
N ASP A 86 5.01 14.75 -5.59
CA ASP A 86 6.33 14.11 -5.58
C ASP A 86 6.21 12.58 -5.53
N GLN A 87 5.28 12.07 -4.74
CA GLN A 87 4.98 10.64 -4.68
C GLN A 87 4.43 10.11 -6.01
N ALA A 88 3.53 10.85 -6.66
CA ALA A 88 2.98 10.48 -7.97
C ALA A 88 4.06 10.49 -9.06
N ARG A 89 5.00 11.44 -9.01
CA ARG A 89 6.16 11.48 -9.92
C ARG A 89 7.11 10.32 -9.71
N ALA A 90 7.26 9.85 -8.47
CA ALA A 90 8.06 8.69 -8.13
C ALA A 90 7.39 7.37 -8.53
N CYS A 91 6.06 7.30 -8.53
CA CYS A 91 5.27 6.10 -8.79
C CYS A 91 4.37 6.25 -10.04
N LYS A 92 5.01 6.41 -11.20
CA LYS A 92 4.35 6.76 -12.46
C LYS A 92 3.36 5.70 -12.92
N VAL A 93 3.73 4.42 -12.86
CA VAL A 93 2.86 3.31 -13.30
C VAL A 93 1.71 3.12 -12.32
N THR A 94 1.98 3.23 -11.03
CA THR A 94 0.94 3.18 -9.99
C THR A 94 -0.12 4.25 -10.25
N PHE A 95 0.32 5.49 -10.44
CA PHE A 95 -0.55 6.62 -10.72
C PHE A 95 -1.30 6.45 -12.07
N ALA A 96 -0.60 6.05 -13.13
CA ALA A 96 -1.20 5.87 -14.46
C ALA A 96 -2.32 4.84 -14.47
N VAL A 97 -2.17 3.71 -13.77
CA VAL A 97 -3.24 2.69 -13.68
C VAL A 97 -4.45 3.22 -12.91
N ILE A 98 -4.24 3.95 -11.82
CA ILE A 98 -5.34 4.57 -11.06
C ILE A 98 -6.09 5.58 -11.94
N VAL A 99 -5.36 6.47 -12.64
CA VAL A 99 -5.96 7.43 -13.57
C VAL A 99 -6.74 6.72 -14.67
N LEU A 100 -6.18 5.65 -15.25
CA LEU A 100 -6.86 4.87 -16.28
C LEU A 100 -8.14 4.22 -15.73
N SER A 101 -8.13 3.68 -14.51
CA SER A 101 -9.33 3.15 -13.85
C SER A 101 -10.39 4.23 -13.62
N VAL A 102 -9.98 5.44 -13.22
CA VAL A 102 -10.91 6.58 -13.06
C VAL A 102 -11.51 7.01 -14.40
N VAL A 103 -10.69 7.08 -15.46
CA VAL A 103 -11.17 7.41 -16.82
C VAL A 103 -12.15 6.37 -17.33
N VAL A 104 -11.83 5.07 -17.20
CA VAL A 104 -12.74 4.00 -17.60
C VAL A 104 -14.02 4.04 -16.77
N ALA A 105 -13.94 4.25 -15.46
CA ALA A 105 -15.12 4.41 -14.61
C ALA A 105 -16.00 5.62 -15.03
N ALA A 106 -15.40 6.73 -15.47
CA ALA A 106 -16.17 7.86 -16.00
C ALA A 106 -16.85 7.52 -17.32
N ILE A 107 -16.13 6.88 -18.26
CA ILE A 107 -16.67 6.43 -19.55
C ILE A 107 -17.85 5.48 -19.35
N THR A 108 -17.73 4.56 -18.39
CA THR A 108 -18.77 3.56 -18.12
C THR A 108 -19.88 4.04 -17.20
N SER A 109 -19.85 5.30 -16.75
CA SER A 109 -20.78 5.82 -15.73
C SER A 109 -20.82 4.92 -14.49
N LEU A 110 -19.64 4.56 -13.97
CA LEU A 110 -19.46 3.64 -12.85
C LEU A 110 -20.14 2.27 -13.05
N GLY A 111 -20.24 1.84 -14.31
CA GLY A 111 -20.82 0.55 -14.70
C GLY A 111 -22.29 0.62 -15.16
N ASP A 112 -22.95 1.77 -15.07
CA ASP A 112 -24.35 1.93 -15.45
C ASP A 112 -24.55 1.92 -16.98
N ASN A 113 -23.54 2.33 -17.75
CA ASN A 113 -23.60 2.34 -19.21
C ASN A 113 -23.09 1.01 -19.81
N LEU A 114 -23.99 0.03 -19.94
CA LEU A 114 -23.67 -1.32 -20.46
C LEU A 114 -22.98 -1.33 -21.84
N ALA A 115 -23.32 -0.39 -22.73
CA ALA A 115 -22.72 -0.33 -24.06
C ALA A 115 -21.20 -0.08 -23.96
N THR A 116 -20.81 0.90 -23.14
CA THR A 116 -19.39 1.22 -22.90
C THR A 116 -18.70 0.22 -21.98
N VAL A 117 -19.40 -0.38 -21.01
CA VAL A 117 -18.88 -1.50 -20.21
C VAL A 117 -18.45 -2.64 -21.12
N GLY A 118 -19.27 -2.97 -22.13
CA GLY A 118 -19.00 -4.02 -23.10
C GLY A 118 -17.72 -3.84 -23.92
N TRP A 119 -17.10 -2.66 -23.94
CA TRP A 119 -15.79 -2.45 -24.58
C TRP A 119 -14.63 -3.05 -23.79
N PHE A 120 -14.79 -3.17 -22.46
CA PHE A 120 -13.74 -3.58 -21.53
C PHE A 120 -14.01 -4.95 -20.88
N THR A 121 -15.17 -5.56 -21.10
CA THR A 121 -15.52 -6.88 -20.55
C THR A 121 -14.63 -8.00 -21.09
N PHE A 122 -14.53 -9.08 -20.31
CA PHE A 122 -13.70 -10.24 -20.67
C PHE A 122 -14.18 -10.96 -21.93
N LEU A 123 -15.51 -11.11 -22.05
CA LEU A 123 -16.17 -11.55 -23.27
C LEU A 123 -16.94 -10.37 -23.85
N GLU A 124 -17.01 -10.29 -25.18
CA GLU A 124 -17.92 -9.36 -25.83
C GLU A 124 -19.36 -9.68 -25.40
N VAL A 125 -20.09 -8.66 -24.97
CA VAL A 125 -21.48 -8.75 -24.56
C VAL A 125 -22.35 -8.01 -25.56
N ARG A 126 -23.40 -8.68 -26.03
CA ARG A 126 -24.43 -8.11 -26.89
C ARG A 126 -25.77 -8.19 -26.18
N VAL A 127 -26.49 -7.08 -26.18
CA VAL A 127 -27.86 -7.01 -25.65
C VAL A 127 -28.80 -7.34 -26.80
N GLN A 128 -29.55 -8.43 -26.68
CA GLN A 128 -30.58 -8.83 -27.66
C GLN A 128 -31.91 -9.00 -26.93
N GLY A 129 -32.77 -7.99 -27.03
CA GLY A 129 -33.97 -7.90 -26.18
C GLY A 129 -33.56 -7.80 -24.71
N ASP A 130 -34.12 -8.67 -23.87
CA ASP A 130 -33.86 -8.71 -22.43
C ASP A 130 -32.67 -9.61 -22.03
N TYR A 131 -31.96 -10.19 -23.01
CA TYR A 131 -30.89 -11.16 -22.77
C TYR A 131 -29.51 -10.61 -23.09
N LEU A 132 -28.53 -11.00 -22.26
CA LEU A 132 -27.11 -10.79 -22.50
C LEU A 132 -26.51 -12.01 -23.20
N HIS A 133 -26.03 -11.81 -24.41
CA HIS A 133 -25.31 -12.83 -25.17
C HIS A 133 -23.82 -12.56 -25.11
N PHE A 134 -23.05 -13.59 -24.74
CA PHE A 134 -21.60 -13.52 -24.67
C PHE A 134 -20.96 -14.26 -25.84
N THR A 135 -20.03 -13.61 -26.54
CA THR A 135 -19.19 -14.27 -27.52
C THR A 135 -18.20 -15.19 -26.80
N SER A 136 -17.89 -16.36 -27.38
CA SER A 136 -16.93 -17.29 -26.78
C SER A 136 -15.52 -16.67 -26.75
N LEU A 137 -14.70 -17.09 -25.77
CA LEU A 137 -13.31 -16.61 -25.66
C LEU A 137 -12.52 -16.90 -26.95
N ALA A 138 -12.68 -18.10 -27.51
CA ALA A 138 -11.98 -18.49 -28.74
C ALA A 138 -12.33 -17.57 -29.92
N GLN A 139 -13.61 -17.23 -30.09
CA GLN A 139 -14.05 -16.32 -31.15
C GLN A 139 -13.54 -14.89 -30.91
N GLY A 140 -13.64 -14.36 -29.68
CA GLY A 140 -13.13 -13.04 -29.36
C GLY A 140 -11.61 -12.89 -29.62
N LEU A 141 -10.83 -13.93 -29.33
CA LEU A 141 -9.40 -13.96 -29.64
C LEU A 141 -9.13 -14.02 -31.16
N ALA A 142 -9.94 -14.78 -31.91
CA ALA A 142 -9.86 -14.85 -33.37
C ALA A 142 -10.22 -13.50 -34.02
N ASP A 143 -11.15 -12.75 -33.42
CA ASP A 143 -11.57 -11.42 -33.86
C ASP A 143 -10.62 -10.29 -33.41
N GLY A 144 -9.47 -10.63 -32.81
CA GLY A 144 -8.45 -9.68 -32.41
C GLY A 144 -8.72 -8.93 -31.09
N GLN A 145 -9.69 -9.37 -30.29
CA GLN A 145 -10.11 -8.70 -29.06
C GLN A 145 -9.21 -9.00 -27.85
N TRP A 146 -7.89 -9.08 -28.04
CA TRP A 146 -6.95 -9.55 -27.01
C TRP A 146 -6.91 -8.66 -25.77
N TRP A 147 -7.19 -7.37 -25.91
CA TRP A 147 -7.21 -6.43 -24.78
C TRP A 147 -8.21 -6.84 -23.69
N ARG A 148 -9.25 -7.59 -24.05
CA ARG A 148 -10.28 -8.12 -23.14
C ARG A 148 -9.73 -9.07 -22.08
N LEU A 149 -8.54 -9.63 -22.29
CA LEU A 149 -7.87 -10.45 -21.28
C LEU A 149 -7.42 -9.61 -20.07
N TRP A 150 -7.21 -8.29 -20.24
CA TRP A 150 -6.70 -7.39 -19.20
C TRP A 150 -7.68 -6.28 -18.82
N SER A 151 -8.39 -5.72 -19.80
CA SER A 151 -9.27 -4.56 -19.60
C SER A 151 -10.34 -4.70 -18.50
N PRO A 152 -10.84 -5.90 -18.12
CA PRO A 152 -11.74 -6.02 -16.99
C PRO A 152 -11.16 -5.46 -15.69
N MET A 153 -9.84 -5.42 -15.52
CA MET A 153 -9.22 -4.84 -14.33
C MET A 153 -9.53 -3.34 -14.16
N LEU A 154 -9.91 -2.64 -15.24
CA LEU A 154 -10.18 -1.21 -15.24
C LEU A 154 -11.65 -0.88 -14.94
N LEU A 155 -12.56 -1.83 -15.11
CA LEU A 155 -13.99 -1.66 -14.84
C LEU A 155 -14.25 -1.55 -13.33
N HIS A 156 -15.03 -0.55 -12.91
CA HIS A 156 -15.44 -0.42 -11.52
C HIS A 156 -16.93 -0.10 -11.44
N PHE A 157 -17.60 -0.72 -10.47
CA PHE A 157 -19.04 -0.62 -10.24
C PHE A 157 -19.29 0.17 -8.95
N GLY A 158 -19.67 1.44 -9.08
CA GLY A 158 -19.88 2.35 -7.95
C GLY A 158 -18.61 2.99 -7.37
N VAL A 159 -18.81 4.12 -6.67
CA VAL A 159 -17.73 4.98 -6.15
C VAL A 159 -16.89 4.28 -5.08
N LEU A 160 -17.53 3.58 -4.14
CA LEU A 160 -16.82 2.90 -3.05
C LEU A 160 -15.87 1.82 -3.59
N HIS A 161 -16.32 1.07 -4.61
CA HIS A 161 -15.50 0.03 -5.23
C HIS A 161 -14.25 0.64 -5.90
N LEU A 162 -14.41 1.73 -6.66
CA LEU A 162 -13.28 2.44 -7.27
C LEU A 162 -12.32 3.04 -6.23
N ALA A 163 -12.85 3.70 -5.20
CA ALA A 163 -12.06 4.36 -4.17
C ALA A 163 -11.21 3.35 -3.38
N MET A 164 -11.81 2.26 -2.93
CA MET A 164 -11.10 1.23 -2.17
C MET A 164 -10.04 0.53 -3.02
N ASN A 165 -10.35 0.23 -4.29
CA ASN A 165 -9.36 -0.37 -5.17
C ASN A 165 -8.18 0.56 -5.46
N SER A 166 -8.46 1.84 -5.71
CA SER A 166 -7.44 2.85 -5.97
C SER A 166 -6.52 3.05 -4.76
N LEU A 167 -7.09 3.08 -3.55
CA LEU A 167 -6.33 3.18 -2.31
C LEU A 167 -5.37 2.00 -2.13
N TRP A 168 -5.86 0.76 -2.30
CA TRP A 168 -5.02 -0.42 -2.13
C TRP A 168 -4.01 -0.60 -3.26
N TYR A 169 -4.37 -0.23 -4.48
CA TYR A 169 -3.45 -0.25 -5.61
C TYR A 169 -2.34 0.78 -5.41
N TRP A 170 -2.68 1.97 -4.90
CA TRP A 170 -1.68 2.96 -4.50
C TRP A 170 -0.73 2.40 -3.44
N GLU A 171 -1.27 1.83 -2.35
CA GLU A 171 -0.46 1.34 -1.23
C GLU A 171 0.47 0.18 -1.62
N LEU A 172 -0.03 -0.80 -2.36
CA LEU A 172 0.77 -1.98 -2.75
C LEU A 172 1.63 -1.70 -3.99
N GLY A 173 1.08 -1.00 -4.98
CA GLY A 173 1.75 -0.64 -6.23
C GLY A 173 2.97 0.22 -5.98
N ARG A 174 2.85 1.29 -5.18
CA ARG A 174 3.99 2.18 -4.88
C ARG A 174 5.16 1.43 -4.24
N ARG A 175 4.89 0.47 -3.36
CA ARG A 175 5.93 -0.33 -2.70
C ARG A 175 6.73 -1.11 -3.73
N ILE A 176 6.02 -1.81 -4.63
CA ILE A 176 6.63 -2.59 -5.72
C ILE A 176 7.38 -1.68 -6.68
N GLU A 177 6.78 -0.57 -7.12
CA GLU A 177 7.39 0.35 -8.07
C GLU A 177 8.67 1.00 -7.51
N LEU A 178 8.65 1.42 -6.24
CA LEU A 178 9.85 1.98 -5.58
C LEU A 178 10.94 0.94 -5.34
N ARG A 179 10.59 -0.34 -5.14
CA ARG A 179 11.55 -1.40 -4.81
C ARG A 179 12.08 -2.16 -6.03
N GLN A 180 11.23 -2.41 -7.02
CA GLN A 180 11.50 -3.28 -8.17
C GLN A 180 11.36 -2.53 -9.51
N GLY A 181 10.91 -1.28 -9.49
CA GLY A 181 10.81 -0.42 -10.67
C GLY A 181 9.44 -0.47 -11.37
N PRO A 182 9.17 0.52 -12.25
CA PRO A 182 7.89 0.69 -12.93
C PRO A 182 7.53 -0.49 -13.84
N TRP A 183 8.50 -1.02 -14.58
CA TRP A 183 8.28 -2.11 -15.53
C TRP A 183 7.93 -3.43 -14.84
N MET A 184 8.51 -3.67 -13.65
CA MET A 184 8.16 -4.84 -12.85
C MET A 184 6.73 -4.72 -12.35
N LEU A 185 6.33 -3.55 -11.82
CA LEU A 185 4.94 -3.33 -11.42
C LEU A 185 3.99 -3.55 -12.60
N LEU A 186 4.27 -2.98 -13.76
CA LEU A 186 3.43 -3.15 -14.95
C LEU A 186 3.30 -4.63 -15.35
N GLY A 187 4.42 -5.36 -15.40
CA GLY A 187 4.44 -6.79 -15.73
C GLY A 187 3.64 -7.63 -14.72
N LEU A 188 3.79 -7.38 -13.43
CA LEU A 188 3.02 -8.06 -12.38
C LEU A 188 1.53 -7.71 -12.48
N THR A 189 1.18 -6.44 -12.68
CA THR A 189 -0.22 -5.99 -12.85
C THR A 189 -0.89 -6.69 -14.03
N LEU A 190 -0.23 -6.75 -15.19
CA LEU A 190 -0.77 -7.43 -16.37
C LEU A 190 -0.88 -8.94 -16.17
N LEU A 191 0.12 -9.56 -15.54
CA LEU A 191 0.09 -11.00 -15.22
C LEU A 191 -1.06 -11.34 -14.25
N PHE A 192 -1.22 -10.55 -13.19
CA PHE A 192 -2.25 -10.79 -12.18
C PHE A 192 -3.64 -10.54 -12.76
N ALA A 193 -3.81 -9.49 -13.57
CA ALA A 193 -5.07 -9.26 -14.27
C ALA A 193 -5.44 -10.44 -15.17
N LEU A 194 -4.49 -10.93 -15.98
CA LEU A 194 -4.71 -12.07 -16.86
C LEU A 194 -5.14 -13.33 -16.08
N VAL A 195 -4.38 -13.72 -15.06
CA VAL A 195 -4.65 -14.95 -14.30
C VAL A 195 -5.95 -14.82 -13.50
N SER A 196 -6.21 -13.67 -12.87
CA SER A 196 -7.46 -13.41 -12.15
C SER A 196 -8.68 -13.47 -13.08
N ASN A 197 -8.59 -12.85 -14.26
CA ASN A 197 -9.70 -12.83 -15.21
C ASN A 197 -9.99 -14.23 -15.77
N LEU A 198 -8.93 -15.00 -16.10
CA LEU A 198 -9.07 -16.39 -16.53
C LEU A 198 -9.68 -17.26 -15.42
N ALA A 199 -9.19 -17.14 -14.18
CA ALA A 199 -9.72 -17.89 -13.05
C ALA A 199 -11.22 -17.64 -12.84
N GLN A 200 -11.63 -16.37 -12.92
CA GLN A 200 -13.03 -15.97 -12.82
C GLN A 200 -13.87 -16.54 -13.96
N HIS A 201 -13.41 -16.41 -15.20
CA HIS A 201 -14.13 -16.90 -16.36
C HIS A 201 -14.34 -18.42 -16.33
N PHE A 202 -13.29 -19.19 -16.02
CA PHE A 202 -13.39 -20.66 -16.02
C PHE A 202 -14.17 -21.22 -14.83
N THR A 203 -14.29 -20.45 -13.74
CA THR A 203 -15.02 -20.90 -12.54
C THR A 203 -16.49 -20.51 -12.58
N SER A 204 -16.80 -19.29 -13.03
CA SER A 204 -18.17 -18.76 -13.02
C SER A 204 -18.87 -18.80 -14.38
N GLY A 205 -18.14 -19.09 -15.45
CA GLY A 205 -18.67 -19.03 -16.82
C GLY A 205 -18.84 -17.61 -17.35
N PRO A 206 -19.55 -17.44 -18.49
CA PRO A 206 -19.82 -16.14 -19.08
C PRO A 206 -20.60 -15.24 -18.12
N SER A 207 -19.97 -14.14 -17.69
CA SER A 207 -20.53 -13.22 -16.70
C SER A 207 -19.90 -11.82 -16.84
N LEU A 208 -20.60 -10.81 -16.33
CA LEU A 208 -20.04 -9.47 -16.16
C LEU A 208 -19.26 -9.41 -14.85
N PHE A 209 -17.96 -9.13 -14.95
CA PHE A 209 -17.09 -8.89 -13.81
C PHE A 209 -16.02 -7.86 -14.17
N GLY A 210 -15.44 -7.23 -13.15
CA GLY A 210 -14.43 -6.22 -13.34
C GLY A 210 -13.92 -5.64 -12.02
N GLY A 211 -12.74 -5.02 -12.09
CA GLY A 211 -12.10 -4.33 -10.98
C GLY A 211 -10.65 -4.73 -10.78
N LEU A 212 -9.89 -3.86 -10.13
CA LEU A 212 -8.49 -4.12 -9.79
C LEU A 212 -8.32 -5.20 -8.72
N SER A 213 -9.39 -5.63 -8.05
CA SER A 213 -9.31 -6.45 -6.84
C SER A 213 -8.56 -7.78 -7.01
N GLY A 214 -8.67 -8.45 -8.16
CA GLY A 214 -7.84 -9.62 -8.47
C GLY A 214 -6.34 -9.28 -8.50
N VAL A 215 -5.99 -8.16 -9.15
CA VAL A 215 -4.63 -7.61 -9.16
C VAL A 215 -4.16 -7.28 -7.75
N LEU A 216 -5.01 -6.65 -6.93
CA LEU A 216 -4.68 -6.28 -5.55
C LEU A 216 -4.26 -7.49 -4.71
N TYR A 217 -5.01 -8.59 -4.81
CA TYR A 217 -4.65 -9.82 -4.11
C TYR A 217 -3.35 -10.42 -4.66
N GLY A 218 -3.07 -10.28 -5.95
CA GLY A 218 -1.77 -10.60 -6.53
C GLY A 218 -0.63 -9.76 -5.96
N LEU A 219 -0.78 -8.44 -5.90
CA LEU A 219 0.22 -7.56 -5.32
C LEU A 219 0.42 -7.85 -3.82
N LEU A 220 -0.67 -8.13 -3.08
CA LEU A 220 -0.62 -8.52 -1.67
C LEU A 220 0.19 -9.80 -1.47
N GLY A 221 -0.13 -10.86 -2.22
CA GLY A 221 0.59 -12.13 -2.15
C GLY A 221 2.06 -12.00 -2.53
N HIS A 222 2.35 -11.20 -3.56
CA HIS A 222 3.71 -10.90 -4.00
C HIS A 222 4.52 -10.21 -2.91
N VAL A 223 4.03 -9.07 -2.40
CA VAL A 223 4.73 -8.30 -1.36
C VAL A 223 4.90 -9.13 -0.09
N TRP A 224 3.86 -9.86 0.32
CA TRP A 224 3.89 -10.67 1.54
C TRP A 224 4.96 -11.76 1.51
N LEU A 225 4.98 -12.60 0.47
CA LEU A 225 5.93 -13.72 0.41
C LEU A 225 7.33 -13.28 -0.01
N TYR A 226 7.45 -12.25 -0.85
CA TYR A 226 8.75 -11.63 -1.11
C TYR A 226 9.37 -11.10 0.18
N GLN A 227 8.62 -10.35 0.99
CA GLN A 227 9.11 -9.80 2.26
C GLN A 227 9.56 -10.89 3.23
N ARG A 228 8.89 -12.04 3.27
CA ARG A 228 9.28 -13.17 4.12
C ARG A 228 10.62 -13.77 3.72
N LEU A 229 10.95 -13.81 2.42
CA LEU A 229 12.18 -14.42 1.93
C LEU A 229 13.35 -13.44 1.81
N ALA A 230 13.07 -12.18 1.46
CA ALA A 230 14.06 -11.11 1.28
C ALA A 230 13.56 -9.81 1.96
N PRO A 231 13.65 -9.73 3.31
CA PRO A 231 13.12 -8.60 4.06
C PRO A 231 13.72 -7.28 3.60
N ASN A 232 12.85 -6.29 3.36
CA ASN A 232 13.26 -4.93 3.03
C ASN A 232 12.24 -3.90 3.54
N ALA A 233 12.68 -2.66 3.71
CA ALA A 233 11.84 -1.60 4.28
C ALA A 233 10.61 -1.27 3.42
N GLN A 234 10.75 -1.31 2.10
CA GLN A 234 9.64 -0.98 1.18
C GLN A 234 8.51 -2.00 1.26
N PHE A 235 8.82 -3.28 1.45
CA PHE A 235 7.83 -4.36 1.49
C PHE A 235 7.36 -4.70 2.92
N ALA A 236 7.80 -3.96 3.92
CA ALA A 236 7.34 -4.09 5.29
C ALA A 236 5.88 -3.59 5.41
N LEU A 237 4.92 -4.48 5.12
CA LEU A 237 3.49 -4.24 5.31
C LEU A 237 3.13 -4.33 6.80
N PRO A 238 2.34 -3.38 7.34
CA PRO A 238 1.77 -3.52 8.67
C PRO A 238 0.96 -4.82 8.77
N ARG A 239 1.17 -5.59 9.84
CA ARG A 239 0.48 -6.88 10.04
C ARG A 239 -1.04 -6.72 10.00
N GLY A 240 -1.57 -5.63 10.55
CA GLY A 240 -3.00 -5.31 10.53
C GLY A 240 -3.57 -5.18 9.12
N VAL A 241 -2.83 -4.59 8.17
CA VAL A 241 -3.26 -4.45 6.77
C VAL A 241 -3.37 -5.81 6.10
N LEU A 242 -2.34 -6.65 6.23
CA LEU A 242 -2.36 -8.01 5.67
C LEU A 242 -3.53 -8.83 6.23
N VAL A 243 -3.70 -8.83 7.56
CA VAL A 243 -4.79 -9.57 8.21
C VAL A 243 -6.15 -9.05 7.76
N MET A 244 -6.34 -7.73 7.73
CA MET A 244 -7.60 -7.13 7.29
C MET A 244 -7.93 -7.47 5.84
N MET A 245 -6.97 -7.42 4.91
CA MET A 245 -7.23 -7.80 3.51
C MET A 245 -7.55 -9.29 3.37
N LEU A 246 -6.91 -10.17 4.15
CA LEU A 246 -7.23 -11.60 4.14
C LEU A 246 -8.59 -11.89 4.78
N VAL A 247 -8.95 -11.18 5.86
CA VAL A 247 -10.30 -11.28 6.46
C VAL A 247 -11.35 -10.78 5.48
N TRP A 248 -11.08 -9.65 4.79
CA TRP A 248 -11.94 -9.14 3.74
C TRP A 248 -12.15 -10.15 2.62
N LEU A 249 -11.11 -10.89 2.22
CA LEU A 249 -11.23 -12.00 1.26
C LEU A 249 -12.21 -13.06 1.75
N LEU A 250 -12.10 -13.49 3.01
CA LEU A 250 -12.98 -14.51 3.57
C LEU A 250 -14.43 -14.01 3.66
N VAL A 251 -14.65 -12.74 3.97
CA VAL A 251 -15.98 -12.10 3.95
C VAL A 251 -16.55 -12.04 2.53
N CYS A 252 -15.72 -11.80 1.52
CA CYS A 252 -16.14 -11.86 0.13
C CYS A 252 -16.53 -13.29 -0.29
N LEU A 253 -15.71 -14.27 0.10
CA LEU A 253 -15.91 -15.69 -0.20
C LEU A 253 -17.15 -16.28 0.48
N SER A 254 -17.56 -15.75 1.64
CA SER A 254 -18.77 -16.23 2.34
C SER A 254 -20.08 -15.84 1.64
N GLY A 255 -20.03 -14.92 0.66
CA GLY A 255 -21.22 -14.45 -0.07
C GLY A 255 -22.06 -13.42 0.69
N VAL A 256 -21.69 -13.07 1.93
CA VAL A 256 -22.41 -12.07 2.75
C VAL A 256 -22.51 -10.72 2.05
N VAL A 257 -21.47 -10.31 1.33
CA VAL A 257 -21.48 -9.03 0.61
C VAL A 257 -22.53 -8.99 -0.50
N GLY A 258 -22.72 -10.11 -1.21
CA GLY A 258 -23.78 -10.24 -2.21
C GLY A 258 -25.17 -10.19 -1.58
N GLN A 259 -25.35 -10.80 -0.41
CA GLN A 259 -26.62 -10.77 0.35
C GLN A 259 -26.97 -9.37 0.85
N LEU A 260 -25.97 -8.54 1.13
CA LEU A 260 -26.14 -7.14 1.55
C LEU A 260 -26.43 -6.18 0.39
N GLY A 261 -26.56 -6.68 -0.85
CA GLY A 261 -26.86 -5.86 -2.02
C GLY A 261 -25.69 -5.00 -2.50
N LEU A 262 -24.47 -5.28 -2.05
CA LEU A 262 -23.26 -4.52 -2.42
C LEU A 262 -22.62 -5.00 -3.74
N GLY A 263 -23.34 -5.82 -4.51
CA GLY A 263 -22.91 -6.35 -5.81
C GLY A 263 -22.29 -7.76 -5.73
N GLN A 264 -22.20 -8.41 -6.89
CA GLN A 264 -21.57 -9.73 -7.01
C GLN A 264 -20.05 -9.61 -7.03
N ILE A 265 -19.39 -10.39 -6.18
CA ILE A 265 -17.94 -10.39 -6.07
C ILE A 265 -17.32 -11.49 -6.93
N ALA A 266 -16.33 -11.09 -7.72
CA ALA A 266 -15.48 -12.00 -8.50
C ALA A 266 -14.50 -12.76 -7.59
N ASN A 267 -15.02 -13.67 -6.78
CA ASN A 267 -14.26 -14.41 -5.77
C ASN A 267 -13.13 -15.27 -6.37
N ALA A 268 -13.36 -15.89 -7.52
CA ALA A 268 -12.33 -16.66 -8.20
C ALA A 268 -11.22 -15.76 -8.75
N ALA A 269 -11.52 -14.52 -9.14
CA ALA A 269 -10.50 -13.53 -9.50
C ALA A 269 -9.58 -13.21 -8.31
N HIS A 270 -10.14 -13.04 -7.11
CA HIS A 270 -9.37 -12.74 -5.89
C HIS A 270 -8.43 -13.89 -5.52
N VAL A 271 -8.96 -15.12 -5.46
CA VAL A 271 -8.17 -16.30 -5.11
C VAL A 271 -7.11 -16.57 -6.17
N GLY A 272 -7.47 -16.53 -7.46
CA GLY A 272 -6.52 -16.68 -8.56
C GLY A 272 -5.40 -15.65 -8.50
N GLY A 273 -5.76 -14.40 -8.23
CA GLY A 273 -4.81 -13.29 -8.02
C GLY A 273 -3.86 -13.57 -6.86
N LEU A 274 -4.38 -13.91 -5.68
CA LEU A 274 -3.57 -14.22 -4.49
C LEU A 274 -2.57 -15.35 -4.76
N LEU A 275 -3.00 -16.42 -5.43
CA LEU A 275 -2.15 -17.58 -5.71
C LEU A 275 -0.99 -17.22 -6.65
N ILE A 276 -1.25 -16.53 -7.76
CA ILE A 276 -0.18 -16.10 -8.67
C ILE A 276 0.74 -15.05 -8.02
N GLY A 277 0.16 -14.18 -7.18
CA GLY A 277 0.91 -13.24 -6.35
C GLY A 277 1.89 -13.94 -5.44
N CYS A 278 1.41 -14.90 -4.65
CA CYS A 278 2.23 -15.73 -3.79
C CYS A 278 3.35 -16.44 -4.56
N LEU A 279 3.04 -17.03 -5.72
CA LEU A 279 4.05 -17.69 -6.56
C LEU A 279 5.15 -16.72 -7.00
N THR A 280 4.78 -15.56 -7.56
CA THR A 280 5.77 -14.56 -7.99
C THR A 280 6.56 -13.98 -6.81
N GLY A 281 5.94 -13.81 -5.65
CA GLY A 281 6.60 -13.38 -4.42
C GLY A 281 7.62 -14.39 -3.91
N LEU A 282 7.29 -15.69 -3.95
CA LEU A 282 8.22 -16.77 -3.60
C LEU A 282 9.41 -16.82 -4.55
N LEU A 283 9.16 -16.79 -5.86
CA LEU A 283 10.22 -16.84 -6.88
C LEU A 283 11.12 -15.59 -6.81
N GLY A 284 10.52 -14.41 -6.79
CA GLY A 284 11.25 -13.13 -6.69
C GLY A 284 12.05 -13.03 -5.39
N GLY A 285 11.45 -13.40 -4.26
CA GLY A 285 12.11 -13.42 -2.96
C GLY A 285 13.27 -14.42 -2.89
N ALA A 286 13.11 -15.61 -3.46
CA ALA A 286 14.17 -16.62 -3.53
C ALA A 286 15.36 -16.14 -4.38
N LEU A 287 15.09 -15.54 -5.55
CA LEU A 287 16.13 -14.96 -6.41
C LEU A 287 16.87 -13.81 -5.70
N ALA A 288 16.15 -12.94 -5.02
CA ALA A 288 16.75 -11.84 -4.26
C ALA A 288 17.61 -12.34 -3.10
N ARG A 289 17.14 -13.35 -2.36
CA ARG A 289 17.90 -13.97 -1.27
C ARG A 289 19.21 -14.59 -1.75
N ARG A 290 19.20 -15.29 -2.90
CA ARG A 290 20.44 -15.86 -3.48
C ARG A 290 21.47 -14.78 -3.80
N LYS A 291 21.05 -13.63 -4.32
CA LYS A 291 21.94 -12.49 -4.58
C LYS A 291 22.52 -11.84 -3.32
N LEU A 292 21.83 -11.96 -2.17
CA LEU A 292 22.34 -11.46 -0.89
C LEU A 292 23.34 -12.43 -0.22
N SER A 293 23.35 -13.70 -0.65
CA SER A 293 24.22 -14.75 -0.11
C SER A 293 25.43 -15.07 -1.00
N ALA A 294 25.52 -14.46 -2.18
CA ALA A 294 26.63 -14.57 -3.13
C ALA A 294 27.50 -13.32 -3.03
#